data_AF-A0A645JMJ2-F1
#
_entry.id   AF-A0A645JMJ2-F1
#
_cell.length_a   1.000
_cell.length_b   1.000
_cell.length_c   1.000
_cell.angle_alpha   90.00
_cell.angle_beta   90.00
_cell.angle_gamma   90.00
#
_symmetry.space_group_name_H-M   'P 1'
#
loop_
_entity.id
_entity.type
_entity.pdbx_description
1 polymer ?
#
loop_
_entity_poly.entity_id
_entity_poly.type
_entity_poly.pdbx_seq_one_letter_code
_entity_poly.pdbx_strand_id
1 'polypeptide(L)'
;MGSVSDIIYVIKKILSVGIDVKGYFIYGFPDESLDDFEATYSLASELKSIAVNTLGKFRSSVFQFRPYHGTKIYNELIQSGREIHTIVSNPNLADRKGRSQFDFESGNYSTVSQQVLEEYIKKT
;
A
#
# COMPACT_ATOMS: atom_id res chain seq x y z
N MET A 1 -1.97 12.93 -13.97
CA MET A 1 -2.20 11.96 -12.88
C MET A 1 -3.71 11.85 -12.66
N GLY A 2 -4.20 10.69 -12.23
CA GLY A 2 -5.61 10.53 -11.82
C GLY A 2 -5.80 10.99 -10.38
N SER A 3 -6.96 11.56 -10.08
CA SER A 3 -7.35 11.96 -8.72
C SER A 3 -7.98 10.79 -7.96
N VAL A 4 -8.12 10.94 -6.63
CA VAL A 4 -8.87 9.99 -5.79
C VAL A 4 -10.32 9.84 -6.28
N SER A 5 -10.96 10.94 -6.67
CA SER A 5 -12.32 10.92 -7.22
C SER A 5 -12.42 10.14 -8.54
N ASP A 6 -11.39 10.23 -9.40
CA ASP A 6 -11.33 9.44 -10.63
C ASP A 6 -11.21 7.95 -10.32
N ILE A 7 -10.39 7.58 -9.34
CA ILE A 7 -10.24 6.19 -8.88
C ILE A 7 -11.59 5.66 -8.40
N ILE A 8 -12.26 6.38 -7.49
CA ILE A 8 -13.57 5.98 -6.94
C ILE A 8 -14.60 5.81 -8.07
N TYR A 9 -14.67 6.76 -9.00
CA TYR A 9 -15.57 6.71 -10.13
C TYR A 9 -15.34 5.48 -11.01
N VAL A 10 -14.08 5.25 -11.41
CA VAL A 10 -13.70 4.13 -12.28
C VAL A 10 -13.98 2.80 -11.60
N ILE A 11 -13.54 2.62 -10.35
CA ILE A 11 -13.76 1.38 -9.60
C ILE A 11 -15.25 1.10 -9.41
N LYS A 12 -16.05 2.12 -9.06
CA LYS A 12 -17.50 1.97 -8.96
C LYS A 12 -18.12 1.49 -10.28
N LYS A 13 -17.69 2.03 -11.42
CA LYS A 13 -18.20 1.62 -12.75
C LYS A 13 -17.82 0.18 -13.09
N ILE A 14 -16.57 -0.21 -12.85
CA ILE A 14 -16.08 -1.59 -13.10
C ILE A 14 -16.84 -2.60 -12.24
N LEU A 15 -16.94 -2.34 -10.93
CA LEU A 15 -17.65 -3.23 -10.01
C LEU A 15 -19.15 -3.31 -10.30
N SER A 16 -19.77 -2.20 -10.75
CA SER A 16 -21.21 -2.18 -11.09
C SER A 16 -21.59 -3.12 -12.23
N VAL A 17 -20.65 -3.43 -13.14
CA VAL A 17 -20.86 -4.36 -14.25
C VAL A 17 -20.39 -5.79 -13.95
N GLY A 18 -20.03 -6.09 -12.69
CA GLY A 18 -19.66 -7.44 -12.26
C GLY A 18 -18.20 -7.82 -12.49
N ILE A 19 -17.32 -6.85 -12.77
CA ILE A 19 -15.88 -7.11 -12.95
C ILE A 19 -15.18 -6.95 -11.60
N ASP A 20 -14.48 -7.99 -11.16
CA ASP A 20 -13.69 -7.96 -9.93
C ASP A 20 -12.46 -7.05 -10.08
N VAL A 21 -12.12 -6.34 -8.99
CA VAL A 21 -10.99 -5.40 -8.93
C VAL A 21 -10.03 -5.79 -7.82
N LYS A 22 -8.74 -5.79 -8.14
CA LYS A 22 -7.66 -5.86 -7.14
C LYS A 22 -6.95 -4.51 -7.05
N GLY A 23 -7.05 -3.86 -5.88
CA GLY A 23 -6.35 -2.62 -5.58
C GLY A 23 -4.98 -2.89 -4.95
N TYR A 24 -3.96 -2.18 -5.42
CA TYR A 24 -2.61 -2.23 -4.86
C TYR A 24 -2.35 -0.97 -4.04
N PHE A 25 -2.02 -1.15 -2.76
CA PHE A 25 -1.70 -0.07 -1.84
C PHE A 25 -0.28 -0.27 -1.32
N ILE A 26 0.42 0.82 -1.07
CA ILE A 26 1.80 0.81 -0.60
C ILE A 26 1.90 1.83 0.52
N TYR A 27 2.51 1.44 1.63
CA TYR A 27 2.85 2.32 2.75
C TYR A 27 4.36 2.35 2.96
N GLY A 28 4.88 3.41 3.58
CA GLY A 28 6.28 3.51 3.98
C GLY A 28 7.15 4.25 2.97
N PHE A 29 6.56 5.06 2.10
CA PHE A 29 7.32 5.96 1.22
C PHE A 29 8.09 7.00 2.05
N PRO A 30 9.18 7.55 1.50
CA PRO A 30 9.88 8.68 2.09
C PRO A 30 8.91 9.80 2.44
N ASP A 31 9.03 10.30 3.68
CA ASP A 31 8.31 11.46 4.20
C ASP A 31 6.78 11.30 4.34
N GLU A 32 6.23 10.09 4.11
CA GLU A 32 4.83 9.81 4.45
C GLU A 32 4.59 10.04 5.95
N SER A 33 3.48 10.72 6.23
CA SER A 33 2.98 11.01 7.56
C SER A 33 1.87 10.05 7.97
N LEU A 34 1.43 10.14 9.22
CA LEU A 34 0.28 9.39 9.69
C LEU A 34 -1.00 9.80 8.94
N ASP A 35 -1.12 11.07 8.52
CA ASP A 35 -2.27 11.55 7.76
C ASP A 35 -2.30 10.93 6.36
N ASP A 36 -1.15 10.75 5.72
CA ASP A 36 -1.03 10.03 4.44
C ASP A 36 -1.43 8.56 4.58
N PHE A 37 -1.06 7.94 5.71
CA PHE A 37 -1.47 6.57 6.00
C PHE A 37 -2.99 6.46 6.17
N GLU A 38 -3.59 7.39 6.91
CA GLU A 38 -5.04 7.42 7.13
C GLU A 38 -5.80 7.72 5.84
N ALA A 39 -5.29 8.60 4.97
CA ALA A 39 -5.87 8.86 3.65
C ALA A 39 -5.86 7.59 2.76
N THR A 40 -4.76 6.84 2.78
CA THR A 40 -4.63 5.57 2.04
C THR A 40 -5.61 4.51 2.57
N TYR A 41 -5.71 4.38 3.90
CA TYR A 41 -6.66 3.46 4.55
C TYR A 41 -8.11 3.84 4.27
N SER A 42 -8.43 5.14 4.33
CA SER A 42 -9.77 5.67 4.06
C SER A 42 -10.21 5.35 2.64
N LEU A 43 -9.34 5.55 1.65
CA LEU A 43 -9.62 5.19 0.26
C LEU A 43 -9.85 3.69 0.10
N ALA A 44 -8.97 2.84 0.66
CA ALA A 44 -9.14 1.39 0.59
C ALA A 44 -10.47 0.92 1.21
N SER A 45 -10.84 1.53 2.33
CA SER A 45 -12.09 1.26 3.05
C SER A 45 -13.32 1.72 2.25
N GLU A 46 -13.25 2.88 1.60
CA GLU A 46 -14.31 3.38 0.72
C GLU A 46 -14.52 2.45 -0.48
N LEU A 47 -13.46 2.04 -1.17
CA LEU A 47 -13.55 1.11 -2.30
C LEU A 47 -14.14 -0.24 -1.88
N LYS A 48 -13.78 -0.73 -0.69
CA LYS A 48 -14.36 -1.94 -0.11
C LYS A 48 -15.85 -1.76 0.20
N SER A 49 -16.25 -0.61 0.72
CA SER A 49 -17.66 -0.27 0.99
C SER A 49 -18.50 -0.18 -0.29
N ILE A 50 -17.94 0.39 -1.36
CA ILE A 50 -18.57 0.40 -2.69
C ILE A 50 -18.79 -1.03 -3.16
N ALA A 51 -17.79 -1.90 -3.03
CA ALA A 51 -17.86 -3.29 -3.50
C ALA A 51 -18.96 -4.11 -2.82
N VAL A 52 -19.29 -3.83 -1.56
CA VAL A 52 -20.40 -4.46 -0.82
C VAL A 52 -21.74 -4.23 -1.52
N ASN A 53 -21.88 -3.12 -2.26
CA ASN A 53 -23.13 -2.70 -2.89
C ASN A 53 -23.12 -2.87 -4.43
N THR A 54 -22.19 -3.67 -4.97
CA THR A 54 -22.02 -3.89 -6.41
C THR A 54 -21.90 -5.37 -6.75
N LEU A 55 -21.93 -5.70 -8.04
CA LEU A 55 -21.84 -7.08 -8.53
C LEU A 55 -20.42 -7.66 -8.43
N GLY A 56 -19.41 -6.85 -8.73
CA GLY A 56 -18.01 -7.23 -8.65
C GLY A 56 -17.47 -7.17 -7.23
N LYS A 57 -16.38 -7.90 -6.98
CA LYS A 57 -15.66 -7.92 -5.70
C LYS A 57 -14.44 -7.03 -5.74
N PHE A 58 -14.13 -6.42 -4.60
CA PHE A 58 -12.88 -5.69 -4.40
C PHE A 58 -11.97 -6.42 -3.43
N ARG A 59 -10.68 -6.50 -3.75
CA ARG A 59 -9.63 -7.00 -2.86
C ARG A 59 -8.49 -5.98 -2.76
N SER A 60 -8.12 -5.60 -1.55
CA SER A 60 -6.88 -4.87 -1.27
C SER A 60 -5.68 -5.81 -1.22
N SER A 61 -4.57 -5.36 -1.80
CA SER A 61 -3.25 -5.98 -1.73
C SER A 61 -2.25 -4.92 -1.32
N VAL A 62 -1.85 -4.99 -0.05
CA VAL A 62 -1.07 -3.94 0.59
C VAL A 62 0.38 -4.38 0.72
N PHE A 63 1.33 -3.47 0.50
CA PHE A 63 2.76 -3.73 0.52
C PHE A 63 3.49 -2.66 1.32
N GLN A 64 4.66 -3.02 1.85
CA GLN A 64 5.64 -2.04 2.31
C GLN A 64 6.46 -1.54 1.11
N PHE A 65 6.69 -0.23 1.07
CA PHE A 65 7.55 0.40 0.09
C PHE A 65 8.97 -0.17 0.17
N ARG A 66 9.54 -0.43 -1.00
CA ARG A 66 10.92 -0.88 -1.15
C ARG A 66 11.53 -0.11 -2.33
N PRO A 67 12.59 0.68 -2.12
CA PRO A 67 13.25 1.38 -3.22
C PRO A 67 14.06 0.36 -4.05
N TYR A 68 13.71 0.24 -5.33
CA TYR A 68 14.43 -0.62 -6.26
C TYR A 68 15.50 0.15 -7.03
N HIS A 69 16.66 -0.48 -7.22
CA HIS A 69 17.74 0.06 -8.04
C HIS A 69 17.22 0.49 -9.42
N GLY A 70 17.70 1.64 -9.91
CA GLY A 70 17.31 2.21 -11.20
C GLY A 70 16.01 3.02 -11.17
N THR A 71 15.29 3.07 -10.05
CA THR A 71 14.17 4.00 -9.88
C THR A 71 14.66 5.40 -9.47
N LYS A 72 13.93 6.44 -9.86
CA LYS A 72 14.24 7.82 -9.47
C LYS A 72 14.32 7.97 -7.94
N ILE A 73 13.32 7.41 -7.23
CA ILE A 73 13.22 7.50 -5.78
C ILE A 73 14.37 6.79 -5.04
N TYR A 74 14.88 5.67 -5.59
CA TYR A 74 16.07 5.03 -5.06
C TYR A 74 17.28 5.97 -5.12
N ASN A 75 17.49 6.62 -6.27
CA ASN A 75 18.62 7.54 -6.43
C ASN A 75 18.50 8.76 -5.51
N GLU A 76 17.28 9.29 -5.32
CA GLU A 76 17.01 10.41 -4.39
C GLU A 76 17.29 10.03 -2.93
N LEU A 77 16.96 8.80 -2.52
CA LEU A 77 17.28 8.31 -1.18
C LEU A 77 18.79 8.20 -0.96
N ILE A 78 19.53 7.65 -1.92
CA ILE A 78 20.99 7.57 -1.84
C ILE A 78 21.62 8.97 -1.82
N GLN A 79 21.15 9.89 -2.68
CA GLN A 79 21.66 11.27 -2.74
C GLN A 79 21.39 12.08 -1.47
N SER A 80 20.28 11.80 -0.76
CA SER A 80 19.99 12.40 0.54
C SER A 80 20.77 11.76 1.70
N GLY A 81 21.63 10.77 1.42
CA GLY A 81 22.45 10.08 2.41
C GLY A 81 21.69 9.02 3.21
N ARG A 82 20.47 8.62 2.79
CA ARG A 82 19.77 7.51 3.42
C ARG A 82 20.38 6.18 3.02
N GLU A 83 20.58 5.31 4.00
CA GLU A 83 20.97 3.93 3.77
C GLU A 83 19.75 3.10 3.34
N ILE A 84 19.95 2.23 2.35
CA ILE A 84 18.94 1.28 1.89
C ILE A 84 19.36 -0.10 2.39
N HIS A 85 18.59 -0.66 3.33
CA HIS A 85 18.91 -1.95 3.90
C HIS A 85 18.64 -3.09 2.91
N THR A 86 19.33 -4.21 3.11
CA THR A 86 19.07 -5.45 2.38
C THR A 86 17.62 -5.89 2.59
N ILE A 87 16.99 -6.41 1.53
CA ILE A 87 15.63 -6.91 1.60
C ILE A 87 15.59 -8.19 2.45
N VAL A 88 14.78 -8.19 3.50
CA VAL A 88 14.57 -9.33 4.41
C VAL A 88 13.08 -9.64 4.55
N SER A 89 12.74 -10.85 5.01
CA SER A 89 11.36 -11.19 5.34
C SER A 89 10.92 -10.41 6.59
N ASN A 90 9.72 -9.83 6.57
CA ASN A 90 9.11 -9.21 7.75
C ASN A 90 8.22 -10.25 8.47
N PRO A 91 8.67 -10.82 9.61
CA PRO A 91 7.92 -11.86 10.31
C PRO A 91 6.60 -11.35 10.89
N ASN A 92 6.51 -10.06 11.26
CA ASN A 92 5.29 -9.46 11.79
C ASN A 92 4.16 -9.41 10.76
N LEU A 93 4.49 -9.45 9.47
CA LEU A 93 3.54 -9.47 8.35
C LEU A 93 3.33 -10.89 7.78
N ALA A 94 4.38 -11.72 7.81
CA ALA A 94 4.42 -13.06 7.22
C ALA A 94 3.43 -14.08 7.84
N ASP A 95 2.90 -13.82 9.04
CA ASP A 95 1.91 -14.67 9.72
C ASP A 95 0.54 -14.77 8.99
N ARG A 96 0.32 -13.97 7.94
CA ARG A 96 -0.90 -14.05 7.12
C ARG A 96 -0.79 -15.20 6.11
N LYS A 97 -1.60 -16.26 6.31
CA LYS A 97 -1.68 -17.42 5.40
C LYS A 97 -1.70 -17.00 3.91
N GLY A 98 -0.69 -17.45 3.16
CA GLY A 98 -0.56 -17.20 1.72
C GLY A 98 0.08 -15.88 1.30
N ARG A 99 0.64 -15.09 2.24
CA ARG A 99 1.32 -13.81 1.94
C ARG A 99 2.83 -13.78 2.18
N SER A 100 3.40 -14.84 2.78
CA SER A 100 4.84 -14.94 3.09
C SER A 100 5.79 -14.69 1.91
N GLN A 101 5.34 -14.88 0.66
CA GLN A 101 6.11 -14.59 -0.56
C GLN A 101 6.15 -13.09 -0.94
N PHE A 102 5.45 -12.23 -0.20
CA PHE A 102 5.32 -10.80 -0.49
C PHE A 102 5.69 -9.91 0.69
N ASP A 103 5.76 -10.47 1.89
CA ASP A 103 5.97 -9.76 3.14
C ASP A 103 7.48 -9.57 3.40
N PHE A 104 8.13 -8.81 2.53
CA PHE A 104 9.52 -8.42 2.66
C PHE A 104 9.64 -6.91 2.91
N GLU A 105 10.70 -6.52 3.62
CA GLU A 105 11.02 -5.14 3.93
C GLU A 105 12.48 -4.81 3.65
N SER A 106 12.76 -3.51 3.47
CA SER A 106 14.12 -2.96 3.38
C SER A 106 14.32 -1.78 4.34
N GLY A 107 13.50 -1.74 5.40
CA GLY A 107 13.35 -0.58 6.29
C GLY A 107 12.06 0.21 6.02
N ASN A 108 11.76 1.12 6.94
CA ASN A 108 10.66 2.07 6.83
C ASN A 108 11.22 3.46 6.54
N TYR A 109 10.78 4.06 5.43
CA TYR A 109 11.29 5.36 4.98
C TYR A 109 10.35 6.52 5.34
N SER A 110 9.15 6.21 5.85
CA SER A 110 8.20 7.21 6.31
C SER A 110 8.64 7.88 7.61
N THR A 111 7.89 8.88 8.05
CA THR A 111 8.04 9.52 9.36
C THR A 111 7.32 8.77 10.49
N VAL A 112 6.59 7.71 10.14
CA VAL A 112 5.74 6.93 11.04
C VAL A 112 6.56 5.78 11.64
N SER A 113 6.22 5.34 12.86
CA SER A 113 6.91 4.22 13.50
C SER A 113 6.66 2.89 12.75
N GLN A 114 7.63 1.96 12.82
CA GLN A 114 7.51 0.63 12.22
C GLN A 114 6.23 -0.10 12.68
N GLN A 115 5.90 -0.01 13.97
CA GLN A 115 4.72 -0.68 14.53
C GLN A 115 3.42 -0.15 13.92
N VAL A 116 3.31 1.17 13.73
CA VAL A 116 2.14 1.79 13.11
C VAL A 116 2.08 1.43 11.63
N LEU A 117 3.20 1.46 10.90
CA LEU A 117 3.27 0.99 9.51
C LEU A 117 2.71 -0.44 9.35
N GLU A 118 3.16 -1.36 10.20
CA GLU A 118 2.70 -2.75 10.16
C GLU A 118 1.21 -2.88 10.50
N GLU A 119 0.70 -2.07 11.43
CA GLU A 119 -0.73 -2.01 11.75
C GLU A 119 -1.55 -1.57 10.53
N TYR A 120 -1.14 -0.50 9.84
CA TYR A 120 -1.80 -0.01 8.63
C TYR A 120 -1.79 -1.04 7.50
N ILE A 121 -0.66 -1.74 7.30
CA ILE A 121 -0.57 -2.85 6.35
C ILE A 121 -1.52 -4.00 6.72
N LYS A 122 -1.72 -4.26 8.02
CA LYS A 122 -2.61 -5.32 8.50
C LYS A 122 -4.08 -4.96 8.33
N LYS A 123 -4.48 -3.75 8.70
CA LYS A 123 -5.89 -3.33 8.72
C LYS A 123 -6.46 -2.95 7.35
N THR A 124 -5.60 -2.54 6.41
CA THR A 124 -5.96 -2.25 5.02
C THR A 124 -6.16 -3.53 4.20
#